data_AF-A0A843F1I0-F1
#
_entry.id   AF-A0A843F1I0-F1
#
_cell.length_a   1.000
_cell.length_b   1.000
_cell.length_c   1.000
_cell.angle_alpha   90.00
_cell.angle_beta   90.00
_cell.angle_gamma   90.00
#
_symmetry.space_group_name_H-M   'P 1'
#
loop_
_entity.id
_entity.type
_entity.pdbx_description
1 polymer ?
#
loop_
_entity_poly.entity_id
_entity_poly.type
_entity_poly.pdbx_seq_one_letter_code
_entity_poly.pdbx_strand_id
1 'polypeptide(L)'
;MNFKNILLVIAIIVVVSGAAMFLMAHQAHPKMDSKVIMASADNITEGDNITVKLTNINNTPLANQNLNVTIVGSSGGSQQNILTTDSQGQASMQVDNSTIGNCVIKVKYGGNDKYNGCNFSDTLIINQKVIIQIPTNSTSIIGNNTTVTTTNGSANQQYSNYEYNYRYYYSDDVVTVEDY
;
A
#
# COMPACT_ATOMS: atom_id res chain seq x y z
N MET A 1 51.95 20.88 -46.55
CA MET A 1 50.53 21.27 -46.54
C MET A 1 50.47 22.78 -46.27
N ASN A 2 49.74 23.56 -47.08
CA ASN A 2 49.68 25.01 -46.90
C ASN A 2 48.68 25.39 -45.78
N PHE A 3 48.81 26.61 -45.25
CA PHE A 3 47.98 27.10 -44.13
C PHE A 3 46.47 26.99 -44.41
N LYS A 4 46.05 27.23 -45.67
CA LYS A 4 44.65 27.09 -46.10
C LYS A 4 44.14 25.65 -46.00
N ASN A 5 44.95 24.67 -46.39
CA ASN A 5 44.56 23.26 -46.28
C ASN A 5 44.56 22.78 -44.82
N ILE A 6 45.45 23.32 -43.97
CA ILE A 6 45.43 23.05 -42.51
C ILE A 6 44.15 23.58 -41.89
N LEU A 7 43.76 24.81 -42.24
CA LEU A 7 42.57 25.48 -41.69
C LEU A 7 41.28 24.76 -42.14
N LEU A 8 41.24 24.28 -43.38
CA LEU A 8 40.14 23.47 -43.90
C LEU A 8 39.98 22.14 -43.14
N VAL A 9 41.09 21.44 -42.87
CA VAL A 9 41.06 20.15 -42.16
C VAL A 9 40.60 20.31 -40.72
N ILE A 10 41.05 21.37 -40.03
CA ILE A 10 40.58 21.67 -38.66
C ILE A 10 39.08 21.98 -38.66
N ALA A 11 38.59 22.77 -39.61
CA ALA A 11 37.16 23.07 -39.71
C ALA A 11 36.31 21.80 -39.89
N ILE A 12 36.78 20.85 -40.71
CA ILE A 12 36.10 19.57 -40.90
C ILE A 12 36.09 18.74 -39.60
N ILE A 13 37.22 18.66 -38.89
CA ILE A 13 37.30 17.91 -37.62
C ILE A 13 36.36 18.51 -36.56
N VAL A 14 36.28 19.83 -36.46
CA VAL A 14 35.38 20.50 -35.51
C VAL A 14 33.91 20.23 -35.85
N VAL A 15 33.54 20.26 -37.12
CA VAL A 15 32.17 19.95 -37.56
C VAL A 15 31.81 18.47 -37.30
N VAL A 16 32.73 17.54 -37.61
CA VAL A 16 32.50 16.10 -37.40
C VAL A 16 32.42 15.74 -35.91
N SER A 17 33.33 16.28 -35.09
CA SER A 17 33.30 16.08 -33.64
C SER A 17 32.08 16.73 -33.00
N GLY A 18 31.68 17.92 -33.44
CA GLY A 18 30.45 18.58 -33.03
C GLY A 18 29.20 17.74 -33.32
N ALA A 19 29.10 17.20 -34.54
CA ALA A 19 28.00 16.31 -34.92
C ALA A 19 27.97 15.02 -34.08
N ALA A 20 29.13 14.40 -33.83
CA ALA A 20 29.22 13.21 -33.00
C ALA A 20 28.81 13.48 -31.54
N MET A 21 29.26 14.60 -30.96
CA MET A 21 28.86 15.01 -29.60
C MET A 21 27.36 15.32 -29.51
N PHE A 22 26.79 15.95 -30.54
CA PHE A 22 25.36 16.24 -30.60
C PHE A 22 24.50 14.96 -30.66
N LEU A 23 24.95 13.94 -31.39
CA LEU A 23 24.28 12.65 -31.49
C LEU A 23 24.36 11.84 -30.18
N MET A 24 25.50 11.92 -29.47
CA MET A 24 25.72 11.23 -28.19
C MET A 24 24.91 11.89 -27.05
N ALA A 25 24.72 13.20 -27.09
CA ALA A 25 23.98 13.96 -26.07
C ALA A 25 22.45 13.73 -26.12
N HIS A 26 21.90 13.16 -27.19
CA HIS A 26 20.46 12.96 -27.38
C HIS A 26 19.96 11.52 -27.16
N GLN A 27 20.77 10.64 -26.58
CA GLN A 27 20.35 9.25 -26.33
C GLN A 27 19.56 9.15 -25.03
N ALA A 28 18.30 9.63 -25.05
CA ALA A 28 17.35 9.30 -24.01
C ALA A 28 17.03 7.79 -24.12
N HIS A 29 17.55 6.98 -23.20
CA HIS A 29 17.15 5.58 -23.13
C HIS A 29 15.66 5.51 -22.78
N PRO A 30 14.84 4.73 -23.50
CA PRO A 30 13.44 4.57 -23.16
C PRO A 30 13.32 3.97 -21.76
N LYS A 31 12.47 4.59 -20.92
CA LYS A 31 12.17 4.10 -19.57
C LYS A 31 11.32 2.84 -19.64
N MET A 32 11.50 1.95 -18.67
CA MET A 32 10.70 0.72 -18.55
C MET A 32 9.42 0.99 -17.76
N ASP A 33 8.29 0.41 -18.19
CA ASP A 33 7.04 0.55 -17.47
C ASP A 33 7.05 -0.18 -16.13
N SER A 34 6.33 0.40 -15.16
CA SER A 34 6.09 -0.17 -13.84
C SER A 34 4.62 -0.50 -13.62
N LYS A 35 4.36 -1.40 -12.68
CA LYS A 35 3.02 -1.81 -12.26
C LYS A 35 3.00 -2.06 -10.76
N VAL A 36 1.92 -1.63 -10.12
CA VAL A 36 1.60 -2.00 -8.73
C VAL A 36 0.57 -3.13 -8.75
N ILE A 37 0.73 -4.09 -7.83
CA ILE A 37 -0.24 -5.16 -7.57
C ILE A 37 -0.58 -5.20 -6.09
N MET A 38 -1.81 -5.58 -5.76
CA MET A 38 -2.21 -5.88 -4.39
C MET A 38 -1.55 -7.18 -3.93
N ALA A 39 -1.06 -7.20 -2.68
CA ALA A 39 -0.43 -8.38 -2.08
C ALA A 39 -1.10 -8.80 -0.76
N SER A 40 -1.91 -7.95 -0.14
CA SER A 40 -2.81 -8.31 0.96
C SER A 40 -4.12 -8.91 0.45
N ALA A 41 -4.89 -9.52 1.35
CA ALA A 41 -6.25 -9.98 1.08
C ALA A 41 -7.23 -8.82 0.88
N ASP A 42 -8.35 -9.11 0.23
CA ASP A 42 -9.43 -8.13 -0.03
C ASP A 42 -10.31 -7.89 1.21
N ASN A 43 -10.20 -8.73 2.24
CA ASN A 43 -10.88 -8.58 3.51
C ASN A 43 -9.84 -8.66 4.63
N ILE A 44 -9.71 -7.58 5.39
CA ILE A 44 -8.75 -7.45 6.50
C ILE A 44 -9.42 -6.82 7.71
N THR A 45 -8.78 -6.85 8.87
CA THR A 45 -9.28 -6.27 10.12
C THR A 45 -8.48 -5.02 10.49
N GLU A 46 -9.09 -4.10 11.24
CA GLU A 46 -8.38 -2.98 11.86
C GLU A 46 -7.11 -3.47 12.59
N GLY A 47 -5.98 -2.80 12.31
CA GLY A 47 -4.68 -3.20 12.83
C GLY A 47 -3.92 -4.19 11.96
N ASP A 48 -4.52 -4.74 10.91
CA ASP A 48 -3.80 -5.50 9.89
C ASP A 48 -3.02 -4.55 8.96
N ASN A 49 -2.11 -5.12 8.18
CA ASN A 49 -1.38 -4.39 7.16
C ASN A 49 -1.98 -4.61 5.77
N ILE A 50 -2.27 -3.53 5.07
CA ILE A 50 -2.37 -3.56 3.61
C ILE A 50 -0.95 -3.62 3.06
N THR A 51 -0.75 -4.48 2.06
CA THR A 51 0.55 -4.61 1.38
C THR A 51 0.36 -4.54 -0.13
N VAL A 52 1.17 -3.71 -0.77
CA VAL A 52 1.24 -3.60 -2.23
C VAL A 52 2.65 -3.89 -2.71
N LYS A 53 2.78 -4.39 -3.94
CA LYS A 53 4.07 -4.69 -4.57
C LYS A 53 4.26 -3.89 -5.85
N LEU A 54 5.35 -3.14 -5.92
CA LEU A 54 5.80 -2.44 -7.11
C LEU A 54 6.77 -3.32 -7.91
N THR A 55 6.49 -3.47 -9.20
CA THR A 55 7.32 -4.22 -10.13
C THR A 55 7.51 -3.46 -11.44
N ASN A 56 8.52 -3.83 -12.23
CA ASN A 56 8.51 -3.51 -13.65
C ASN A 56 7.48 -4.38 -14.41
N ILE A 57 7.28 -4.11 -15.70
CA ILE A 57 6.35 -4.88 -16.54
C ILE A 57 6.67 -6.39 -16.61
N ASN A 58 7.94 -6.76 -16.37
CA ASN A 58 8.40 -8.15 -16.33
C ASN A 58 8.29 -8.77 -14.92
N ASN A 59 7.53 -8.15 -14.01
CA ASN A 59 7.33 -8.57 -12.61
C ASN A 59 8.61 -8.62 -11.76
N THR A 60 9.70 -7.96 -12.19
CA THR A 60 10.89 -7.78 -11.34
C THR A 60 10.58 -6.74 -10.26
N PRO A 61 10.84 -7.04 -8.97
CA PRO A 61 10.60 -6.09 -7.88
C PRO A 61 11.39 -4.80 -8.00
N LEU A 62 10.76 -3.68 -7.65
CA LEU A 62 11.41 -2.37 -7.59
C LEU A 62 11.56 -1.91 -6.14
N ALA A 63 12.76 -2.08 -5.59
CA ALA A 63 13.09 -1.70 -4.22
C ALA A 63 13.45 -0.21 -4.06
N ASN A 64 13.31 0.31 -2.83
CA ASN A 64 13.65 1.68 -2.44
C ASN A 64 12.89 2.75 -3.25
N GLN A 65 11.65 2.45 -3.64
CA GLN A 65 10.79 3.36 -4.38
C GLN A 65 9.70 3.93 -3.47
N ASN A 66 9.48 5.23 -3.53
CA ASN A 66 8.40 5.89 -2.78
C ASN A 66 7.06 5.75 -3.52
N LEU A 67 6.06 5.27 -2.79
CA LEU A 67 4.67 5.14 -3.22
C LEU A 67 3.81 6.09 -2.38
N ASN A 68 2.97 6.89 -3.03
CA ASN A 68 1.89 7.59 -2.34
C ASN A 68 0.69 6.65 -2.29
N VAL A 69 0.35 6.18 -1.10
CA VAL A 69 -0.76 5.24 -0.85
C VAL A 69 -1.85 5.99 -0.13
N THR A 70 -3.08 5.90 -0.64
CA THR A 70 -4.27 6.49 -0.05
C THR A 70 -5.35 5.42 0.08
N ILE A 71 -5.98 5.30 1.24
CA ILE A 71 -7.16 4.49 1.47
C ILE A 71 -8.31 5.45 1.73
N VAL A 72 -9.43 5.25 1.04
CA VAL A 72 -10.65 6.06 1.24
C VAL A 72 -11.79 5.14 1.58
N GLY A 73 -12.33 5.28 2.79
CA GLY A 73 -13.52 4.56 3.23
C GLY A 73 -14.80 5.17 2.63
N SER A 74 -15.83 4.34 2.44
CA SER A 74 -17.13 4.79 1.91
C SER A 74 -17.83 5.81 2.80
N SER A 75 -17.47 5.87 4.09
CA SER A 75 -17.95 6.86 5.07
C SER A 75 -17.28 8.24 4.93
N GLY A 76 -16.27 8.36 4.07
CA GLY A 76 -15.52 9.60 3.82
C GLY A 76 -14.21 9.73 4.63
N GLY A 77 -13.90 8.79 5.53
CA GLY A 77 -12.61 8.74 6.21
C GLY A 77 -11.48 8.30 5.26
N SER A 78 -10.24 8.71 5.55
CA SER A 78 -9.10 8.40 4.69
C SER A 78 -7.77 8.37 5.43
N GLN A 79 -6.90 7.45 5.01
CA GLN A 79 -5.50 7.39 5.41
C GLN A 79 -4.61 7.64 4.19
N GLN A 80 -3.55 8.44 4.35
CA GLN A 80 -2.59 8.70 3.27
C GLN A 80 -1.16 8.70 3.80
N ASN A 81 -0.32 7.81 3.24
CA ASN A 81 1.09 7.71 3.61
C ASN A 81 1.98 7.67 2.36
N ILE A 82 3.23 8.12 2.55
CA ILE A 82 4.31 7.83 1.61
C ILE A 82 5.08 6.64 2.16
N LEU A 83 5.07 5.53 1.43
CA LEU A 83 5.72 4.29 1.82
C LEU A 83 6.90 4.01 0.89
N THR A 84 8.01 3.49 1.42
CA THR A 84 9.16 3.07 0.62
C THR A 84 9.13 1.56 0.43
N THR A 85 9.28 1.09 -0.81
CA THR A 85 9.32 -0.33 -1.10
C THR A 85 10.58 -1.00 -0.58
N ASP A 86 10.44 -2.22 -0.06
CA ASP A 86 11.53 -3.05 0.44
C ASP A 86 12.29 -3.77 -0.70
N SER A 87 13.22 -4.65 -0.34
CA SER A 87 14.00 -5.46 -1.31
C SER A 87 13.15 -6.34 -2.24
N GLN A 88 11.95 -6.70 -1.83
CA GLN A 88 10.98 -7.48 -2.59
C GLN A 88 9.95 -6.59 -3.31
N GLY A 89 10.19 -5.28 -3.34
CA GLY A 89 9.31 -4.30 -3.96
C GLY A 89 8.01 -4.07 -3.18
N GLN A 90 7.92 -4.54 -1.93
CA GLN A 90 6.70 -4.45 -1.12
C GLN A 90 6.69 -3.20 -0.26
N ALA A 91 5.52 -2.60 -0.10
CA ALA A 91 5.28 -1.50 0.83
C ALA A 91 3.99 -1.79 1.61
N SER A 92 4.05 -1.61 2.93
CA SER A 92 2.94 -1.96 3.83
C SER A 92 2.60 -0.80 4.77
N MET A 93 1.32 -0.72 5.11
CA MET A 93 0.79 0.23 6.09
C MET A 93 -0.32 -0.43 6.89
N GLN A 94 -0.31 -0.18 8.20
CA GLN A 94 -1.36 -0.62 9.10
C GLN A 94 -2.63 0.21 8.90
N VAL A 95 -3.77 -0.46 8.84
CA VAL A 95 -5.08 0.21 8.73
C VAL A 95 -5.60 0.58 10.11
N ASP A 96 -6.25 1.75 10.20
CA ASP A 96 -6.90 2.24 11.41
C ASP A 96 -8.42 2.36 11.25
N ASN A 97 -9.10 2.70 12.34
CA ASN A 97 -10.55 2.86 12.39
C ASN A 97 -11.13 4.00 11.53
N SER A 98 -10.31 4.85 10.90
CA SER A 98 -10.82 5.89 9.99
C SER A 98 -11.30 5.33 8.65
N THR A 99 -10.97 4.07 8.35
CA THR A 99 -11.26 3.42 7.06
C THR A 99 -12.07 2.13 7.21
N ILE A 100 -12.91 2.00 8.22
CA ILE A 100 -13.77 0.80 8.37
C ILE A 100 -14.82 0.72 7.27
N GLY A 101 -15.07 -0.51 6.80
CA GLY A 101 -16.07 -0.86 5.79
C GLY A 101 -15.48 -0.97 4.39
N ASN A 102 -16.33 -0.72 3.38
CA ASN A 102 -15.94 -0.75 1.98
C ASN A 102 -14.99 0.41 1.67
N CYS A 103 -13.81 0.08 1.14
CA CYS A 103 -12.75 1.02 0.86
C CYS A 103 -12.26 0.95 -0.57
N VAL A 104 -11.70 2.06 -1.03
CA VAL A 104 -10.90 2.14 -2.25
C VAL A 104 -9.46 2.48 -1.85
N ILE A 105 -8.52 1.59 -2.17
CA ILE A 105 -7.10 1.89 -2.12
C ILE A 105 -6.67 2.51 -3.44
N LYS A 106 -5.82 3.53 -3.37
CA LYS A 106 -5.16 4.19 -4.50
C LYS A 106 -3.68 4.25 -4.25
N VAL A 107 -2.88 3.86 -5.23
CA VAL A 107 -1.42 3.92 -5.15
C VAL A 107 -0.89 4.67 -6.35
N LYS A 108 0.00 5.63 -6.11
CA LYS A 108 0.71 6.39 -7.13
C LYS A 108 2.21 6.25 -6.98
N TYR A 109 2.85 5.79 -8.05
CA TYR A 109 4.30 5.81 -8.22
C TYR A 109 4.68 6.86 -9.25
N GLY A 110 5.58 7.79 -8.88
CA GLY A 110 6.00 8.89 -9.75
C GLY A 110 6.98 8.52 -10.87
N GLY A 111 7.57 7.32 -10.84
CA GLY A 111 8.67 6.94 -11.73
C GLY A 111 10.03 7.49 -11.27
N ASN A 112 11.05 7.23 -12.07
CA ASN A 112 12.40 7.79 -11.93
C ASN A 112 13.09 7.84 -13.30
N ASP A 113 14.42 7.96 -13.35
CA ASP A 113 15.18 8.00 -14.62
C ASP A 113 15.14 6.68 -15.39
N LYS A 114 14.85 5.56 -14.73
CA LYS A 114 14.83 4.21 -15.31
C LYS A 114 13.42 3.70 -15.60
N TYR A 115 12.44 4.09 -14.78
CA TYR A 115 11.09 3.57 -14.80
C TYR A 115 10.04 4.67 -14.98
N ASN A 116 9.01 4.39 -15.77
CA ASN A 116 7.83 5.24 -15.83
C ASN A 116 7.05 5.17 -14.53
N GLY A 117 6.24 6.18 -14.25
CA GLY A 117 5.30 6.14 -13.14
C GLY A 117 4.06 5.30 -13.48
N CYS A 118 3.33 4.86 -12.46
CA CYS A 118 2.07 4.15 -12.62
C CYS A 118 1.07 4.51 -11.52
N ASN A 119 -0.21 4.26 -11.79
CA ASN A 119 -1.29 4.40 -10.83
C ASN A 119 -2.00 3.05 -10.69
N PHE A 120 -2.50 2.77 -9.49
CA PHE A 120 -3.26 1.57 -9.18
C PHE A 120 -4.44 1.94 -8.28
N SER A 121 -5.56 1.25 -8.46
CA SER A 121 -6.74 1.40 -7.63
C SER A 121 -7.40 0.04 -7.46
N ASP A 122 -7.82 -0.27 -6.24
CA ASP A 122 -8.54 -1.50 -5.93
C ASP A 122 -9.56 -1.27 -4.80
N THR A 123 -10.45 -2.23 -4.61
CA THR A 123 -11.43 -2.22 -3.53
C THR A 123 -11.13 -3.29 -2.51
N LEU A 124 -11.33 -2.98 -1.23
CA LEU A 124 -11.20 -3.94 -0.13
C LEU A 124 -12.19 -3.61 0.98
N ILE A 125 -12.37 -4.55 1.92
CA ILE A 125 -13.18 -4.38 3.12
C ILE A 125 -12.26 -4.40 4.34
N ILE A 126 -12.41 -3.40 5.20
CA ILE A 126 -11.71 -3.32 6.49
C ILE A 126 -12.74 -3.52 7.61
N ASN A 127 -12.63 -4.62 8.33
CA ASN A 127 -13.51 -4.97 9.43
C ASN A 127 -13.08 -4.26 10.72
N GLN A 128 -14.04 -3.83 11.52
CA GLN A 128 -13.79 -3.27 12.84
C GLN A 128 -13.24 -4.35 13.76
N LYS A 129 -12.11 -4.11 14.43
CA LYS A 129 -11.64 -5.02 15.49
C LYS A 129 -12.52 -4.88 16.72
N VAL A 130 -13.00 -6.01 17.26
CA VAL A 130 -13.78 -6.07 18.50
C VAL A 130 -12.90 -6.63 19.63
N ILE A 131 -12.79 -5.91 20.74
CA ILE A 131 -12.03 -6.35 21.93
C ILE A 131 -13.00 -6.49 23.10
N ILE A 132 -13.15 -7.72 23.61
CA ILE A 132 -13.97 -8.02 24.80
C ILE A 132 -13.03 -8.14 26.00
N GLN A 133 -13.15 -7.22 26.96
CA GLN A 133 -12.40 -7.29 28.22
C GLN A 133 -13.27 -7.98 29.28
N ILE A 134 -12.82 -9.15 29.76
CA ILE A 134 -13.48 -9.87 30.86
C ILE A 134 -12.75 -9.52 32.17
N PRO A 135 -13.43 -8.96 33.18
CA PRO A 135 -12.83 -8.71 34.48
C PRO A 135 -12.42 -10.02 35.14
N THR A 136 -11.20 -10.07 35.68
CA THR A 136 -10.58 -11.23 36.33
C THR A 136 -11.32 -11.77 37.57
N ASN A 137 -12.38 -11.08 38.01
CA ASN A 137 -13.22 -11.46 39.15
C ASN A 137 -14.55 -12.11 38.75
N SER A 138 -14.72 -12.48 37.47
CA SER A 138 -15.96 -13.04 36.96
C SER A 138 -15.93 -14.57 37.02
N THR A 139 -16.45 -15.14 38.12
CA THR A 139 -16.80 -16.56 38.15
C THR A 139 -18.17 -16.74 37.50
N SER A 140 -18.16 -17.26 36.26
CA SER A 140 -19.27 -17.82 35.47
C SER A 140 -19.58 -17.04 34.20
N ILE A 141 -19.33 -17.67 33.05
CA ILE A 141 -20.14 -17.48 31.86
C ILE A 141 -20.82 -18.84 31.60
N ILE A 142 -22.07 -18.97 32.02
CA ILE A 142 -22.94 -20.11 31.69
C ILE A 142 -23.89 -19.64 30.59
N GLY A 143 -23.92 -20.36 29.47
CA GLY A 143 -25.10 -20.47 28.62
C GLY A 143 -25.02 -19.76 27.27
N ASN A 144 -25.31 -20.54 26.23
CA ASN A 144 -25.51 -20.12 24.85
C ASN A 144 -26.47 -18.92 24.77
N ASN A 145 -26.09 -17.94 23.95
CA ASN A 145 -26.71 -16.62 23.74
C ASN A 145 -26.28 -15.56 24.77
N THR A 146 -25.01 -15.15 24.70
CA THR A 146 -24.51 -14.01 25.45
C THR A 146 -24.93 -12.70 24.80
N THR A 147 -25.95 -12.04 25.36
CA THR A 147 -26.13 -10.59 25.16
C THR A 147 -25.07 -9.88 26.00
N VAL A 148 -24.04 -9.34 25.36
CA VAL A 148 -23.03 -8.52 26.03
C VAL A 148 -23.61 -7.13 26.28
N THR A 149 -24.05 -6.87 27.51
CA THR A 149 -24.41 -5.51 27.93
C THR A 149 -23.15 -4.77 28.35
N THR A 150 -22.67 -3.86 27.50
CA THR A 150 -21.61 -2.92 27.89
C THR A 150 -22.21 -1.81 28.74
N THR A 151 -21.82 -1.70 30.01
CA THR A 151 -22.14 -0.53 30.83
C THR A 151 -21.17 0.59 30.45
N ASN A 152 -21.47 1.34 29.39
CA ASN A 152 -20.76 2.59 29.14
C ASN A 152 -21.12 3.58 30.25
N GLY A 153 -20.11 3.99 31.00
CA GLY A 153 -20.15 5.29 31.63
C GLY A 153 -20.35 6.35 30.55
N SER A 154 -21.59 6.82 30.43
CA SER A 154 -22.01 8.03 29.73
C SER A 154 -21.63 8.17 28.25
N ALA A 155 -22.33 7.44 27.36
CA ALA A 155 -22.85 7.98 26.09
C ALA A 155 -23.76 6.93 25.45
N ASN A 156 -25.02 7.31 25.24
CA ASN A 156 -26.02 6.54 24.51
C ASN A 156 -25.57 6.42 23.04
N GLN A 157 -25.16 5.23 22.62
CA GLN A 157 -25.01 4.91 21.20
C GLN A 157 -25.74 3.58 20.99
N GLN A 158 -26.87 3.63 20.27
CA GLN A 158 -27.60 2.44 19.83
C GLN A 158 -26.69 1.66 18.87
N TYR A 159 -26.28 0.46 19.26
CA TYR A 159 -25.69 -0.49 18.33
C TYR A 159 -26.80 -1.45 17.88
N SER A 160 -27.02 -1.52 16.56
CA SER A 160 -27.90 -2.55 15.98
C SER A 160 -27.33 -3.93 16.32
N ASN A 161 -28.19 -4.83 16.78
CA ASN A 161 -27.83 -6.22 17.03
C ASN A 161 -27.41 -6.85 15.70
N TYR A 162 -26.12 -7.11 15.56
CA TYR A 162 -25.61 -8.06 14.57
C TYR A 162 -25.37 -9.38 15.30
N GLU A 163 -26.08 -10.43 14.88
CA GLU A 163 -25.84 -11.78 15.37
C GLU A 163 -24.49 -12.27 14.81
N TYR A 164 -23.45 -12.27 15.64
CA TYR A 164 -22.19 -12.91 15.32
C TYR A 164 -22.16 -14.31 15.96
N ASN A 165 -21.95 -15.34 15.14
CA ASN A 165 -21.83 -16.73 15.59
C ASN A 165 -20.37 -17.02 15.94
N TYR A 166 -20.02 -17.03 17.23
CA TYR A 166 -18.67 -17.35 17.69
C TYR A 166 -18.52 -18.86 18.01
N ARG A 167 -17.41 -19.47 17.59
CA ARG A 167 -16.95 -20.77 18.11
C ARG A 167 -15.82 -20.54 19.11
N TYR A 168 -16.02 -20.96 20.35
CA TYR A 168 -15.02 -20.86 21.41
C TYR A 168 -14.07 -22.07 21.38
N TYR A 169 -12.76 -21.83 21.31
CA TYR A 169 -11.73 -22.83 21.62
C TYR A 169 -11.16 -22.51 22.99
N TYR A 170 -11.28 -23.45 23.93
CA TYR A 170 -10.68 -23.33 25.25
C TYR A 170 -9.25 -23.86 25.19
N SER A 171 -8.27 -22.97 25.28
CA SER A 171 -6.89 -23.27 25.67
C SER A 171 -6.55 -22.32 26.80
N ASP A 172 -5.88 -22.84 27.82
CA ASP A 172 -5.57 -22.12 29.05
C ASP A 172 -5.01 -20.70 28.74
N ASP A 173 -5.76 -19.71 29.24
CA ASP A 173 -5.47 -18.27 29.34
C ASP A 173 -5.43 -17.36 28.09
N VAL A 174 -5.87 -17.79 26.90
CA VAL A 174 -6.08 -16.86 25.76
C VAL A 174 -7.32 -17.23 24.93
N VAL A 175 -8.30 -16.33 24.87
CA VAL A 175 -9.44 -16.45 23.94
C VAL A 175 -9.07 -15.72 22.63
N THR A 176 -8.74 -16.47 21.58
CA THR A 176 -8.65 -15.95 20.22
C THR A 176 -10.03 -16.04 19.56
N VAL A 177 -10.55 -14.91 19.08
CA VAL A 177 -11.80 -14.82 18.33
C VAL A 177 -11.44 -14.64 16.86
N GLU A 178 -11.91 -15.54 16.00
CA GLU A 178 -11.84 -15.40 14.53
C GLU A 178 -13.27 -15.24 14.00
N ASP A 179 -13.49 -14.20 13.20
CA ASP A 179 -14.76 -13.98 12.48
C ASP A 179 -14.81 -14.86 11.20
N TYR A 180 -16.03 -15.28 10.82
CA TYR A 180 -16.36 -15.90 9.54
C TYR A 180 -17.28 -14.99 8.74
#